data_AF-A0A975YEA8-F1
#
_entry.id   AF-A0A975YEA8-F1
#
_cell.length_a   1.000
_cell.length_b   1.000
_cell.length_c   1.000
_cell.angle_alpha   90.00
_cell.angle_beta   90.00
_cell.angle_gamma   90.00
#
_symmetry.space_group_name_H-M   'P 1'
#
loop_
_entity.id
_entity.type
_entity.pdbx_description
1 polymer ?
#
loop_
_entity_poly.entity_id
_entity_poly.type
_entity_poly.pdbx_seq_one_letter_code
_entity_poly.pdbx_strand_id
1 'polypeptide(L)'
;MTASWPKRRRVSVISDPPGGWFTPHADDLAARLNAAGHDAQTFDKQADVREGDIAFYLSCTGLTPPDLLTRNAWNLVVHASDLPRGRGFSPLVWQVLEGRNDIPLTMITMAEAADAGDIVMQRHLTFQGHELNDEMRTRMGDAIVDMCVDLVTAPTPPTSRAQEGEPSWYDRRRADDSRLDVNKTLAEQFDLLRVVDNDRYPAFFDHRGHRYTLKIERQEEASE
;
A
#
# COMPACT_ATOMS: atom_id res chain seq x y z
N MET A 1 -18.43 14.10 23.90
CA MET A 1 -18.76 15.04 22.81
C MET A 1 -18.43 14.33 21.52
N THR A 2 -19.41 13.98 20.69
CA THR A 2 -19.13 13.43 19.35
C THR A 2 -18.45 14.53 18.55
N ALA A 3 -17.19 14.33 18.16
CA ALA A 3 -16.46 15.28 17.32
C ALA A 3 -17.31 15.61 16.09
N SER A 4 -17.58 16.90 15.86
CA SER A 4 -18.34 17.35 14.69
C SER A 4 -17.55 16.98 13.43
N TRP A 5 -18.16 16.23 12.51
CA TRP A 5 -17.57 15.90 11.22
C TRP A 5 -17.79 17.08 10.25
N PRO A 6 -16.76 17.85 9.88
CA PRO A 6 -16.95 19.05 9.07
C PRO A 6 -17.54 18.71 7.70
N LYS A 7 -18.44 19.55 7.17
CA LYS A 7 -18.99 19.36 5.80
C LYS A 7 -17.90 19.43 4.73
N ARG A 8 -16.92 20.32 4.92
CA ARG A 8 -15.72 20.46 4.09
C ARG A 8 -14.51 20.13 4.97
N ARG A 9 -13.76 19.10 4.59
CA ARG A 9 -12.63 18.57 5.35
C ARG A 9 -11.31 18.99 4.69
N ARG A 10 -10.33 19.36 5.51
CA ARG A 10 -8.94 19.58 5.09
C ARG A 10 -8.20 18.25 5.15
N VAL A 11 -7.75 17.77 4.00
CA VAL A 11 -7.15 16.45 3.82
C VAL A 11 -5.74 16.59 3.28
N SER A 12 -4.77 16.04 4.01
CA SER A 12 -3.41 15.86 3.51
C SER A 12 -3.25 14.44 2.98
N VAL A 13 -2.73 14.28 1.76
CA VAL A 13 -2.39 12.98 1.17
C VAL A 13 -0.87 12.93 1.01
N ILE A 14 -0.22 12.14 1.84
CA ILE A 14 1.24 12.03 1.89
C ILE A 14 1.68 10.77 1.16
N SER A 15 2.61 10.90 0.21
CA SER A 15 3.28 9.79 -0.47
C SER A 15 4.79 10.06 -0.53
N ASP A 16 5.56 9.36 0.30
CA ASP A 16 6.99 9.62 0.54
C ASP A 16 7.81 8.31 0.43
N PRO A 17 8.68 8.17 -0.58
CA PRO A 17 9.37 9.24 -1.32
C PRO A 17 8.64 9.77 -2.57
N PRO A 18 9.02 10.97 -3.07
CA PRO A 18 8.53 11.52 -4.33
C PRO A 18 8.78 10.58 -5.52
N GLY A 19 7.84 10.51 -6.44
CA GLY A 19 7.92 9.62 -7.61
C GLY A 19 7.82 8.13 -7.27
N GLY A 20 7.30 7.82 -6.07
CA GLY A 20 6.90 6.47 -5.70
C GLY A 20 5.76 5.95 -6.57
N TRP A 21 5.54 4.65 -6.56
CA TRP A 21 4.48 4.00 -7.36
C TRP A 21 3.07 4.53 -7.02
N PHE A 22 2.87 5.06 -5.80
CA PHE A 22 1.59 5.57 -5.34
C PHE A 22 1.34 7.04 -5.73
N THR A 23 2.35 7.79 -6.17
CA THR A 23 2.21 9.22 -6.52
C THR A 23 1.03 9.51 -7.45
N PRO A 24 0.82 8.82 -8.60
CA PRO A 24 -0.34 9.07 -9.44
C PRO A 24 -1.69 8.82 -8.74
N HIS A 25 -1.76 7.83 -7.86
CA HIS A 25 -2.98 7.54 -7.08
C HIS A 25 -3.21 8.58 -5.97
N ALA A 26 -2.16 9.14 -5.38
CA ALA A 26 -2.28 10.25 -4.43
C ALA A 26 -2.87 11.51 -5.10
N ASP A 27 -2.44 11.82 -6.33
CA ASP A 27 -2.98 12.93 -7.12
C ASP A 27 -4.45 12.69 -7.50
N ASP A 28 -4.80 11.46 -7.92
CA ASP A 28 -6.20 11.07 -8.17
C ASP A 28 -7.08 11.20 -6.92
N LEU A 29 -6.60 10.71 -5.77
CA LEU A 29 -7.31 10.85 -4.49
C LEU A 29 -7.60 12.31 -4.17
N ALA A 30 -6.58 13.18 -4.23
CA ALA A 30 -6.77 14.60 -3.97
C ALA A 30 -7.76 15.23 -4.95
N ALA A 31 -7.68 14.89 -6.24
CA ALA A 31 -8.61 15.38 -7.26
C ALA A 31 -10.06 14.95 -6.97
N ARG A 32 -10.31 13.67 -6.66
CA ARG A 32 -11.65 13.15 -6.33
C ARG A 32 -12.22 13.80 -5.07
N LEU A 33 -11.41 13.98 -4.03
CA LEU A 33 -11.85 14.64 -2.80
C LEU A 33 -12.18 16.12 -3.03
N ASN A 34 -11.39 16.83 -3.83
CA ASN A 34 -11.67 18.22 -4.21
C ASN A 34 -12.96 18.32 -5.04
N ALA A 35 -13.18 17.39 -5.98
CA ALA A 35 -14.43 17.30 -6.73
C ALA A 35 -15.66 17.03 -5.84
N ALA A 36 -15.47 16.28 -4.74
CA ALA A 36 -16.49 16.06 -3.72
C ALA A 36 -16.70 17.25 -2.76
N GLY A 37 -16.01 18.38 -2.97
CA GLY A 37 -16.15 19.60 -2.18
C GLY A 37 -15.27 19.66 -0.92
N HIS A 38 -14.24 18.83 -0.82
CA HIS A 38 -13.24 18.87 0.24
C HIS A 38 -12.04 19.76 -0.14
N ASP A 39 -11.09 19.93 0.78
CA ASP A 39 -9.85 20.67 0.57
C ASP A 39 -8.68 19.70 0.72
N ALA A 40 -8.33 19.02 -0.38
CA ALA A 40 -7.34 17.95 -0.41
C ALA A 40 -6.07 18.39 -1.14
N GLN A 41 -4.91 18.11 -0.54
CA GLN A 41 -3.61 18.42 -1.11
C GLN A 41 -2.62 17.25 -0.94
N THR A 42 -1.78 17.03 -1.95
CA THR A 42 -0.71 16.05 -1.93
C THR A 42 0.60 16.63 -1.37
N PHE A 43 1.37 15.78 -0.68
CA PHE A 43 2.68 16.08 -0.13
C PHE A 43 3.62 14.91 -0.39
N ASP A 44 4.83 15.20 -0.86
CA ASP A 44 5.86 14.20 -1.15
C ASP A 44 6.85 13.98 0.01
N LYS A 45 6.68 14.75 1.09
CA LYS A 45 7.45 14.66 2.34
C LYS A 45 6.51 14.76 3.52
N GLN A 46 6.72 13.89 4.51
CA GLN A 46 5.91 13.90 5.71
C GLN A 46 5.98 15.25 6.46
N ALA A 47 7.15 15.90 6.49
CA ALA A 47 7.37 17.16 7.21
C ALA A 47 6.48 18.32 6.74
N ASP A 48 6.03 18.27 5.49
CA ASP A 48 5.22 19.33 4.86
C ASP A 48 3.71 19.17 5.14
N VAL A 49 3.32 18.12 5.87
CA VAL A 49 1.92 17.88 6.26
C VAL A 49 1.36 19.07 7.04
N ARG A 50 0.17 19.52 6.66
CA ARG A 50 -0.49 20.68 7.28
C ARG A 50 -1.37 20.27 8.45
N GLU A 51 -1.76 21.26 9.24
CA GLU A 51 -2.85 21.11 10.20
C GLU A 51 -4.19 20.96 9.47
N GLY A 52 -4.97 19.96 9.87
CA GLY A 52 -6.15 19.55 9.13
C GLY A 52 -7.04 18.59 9.89
N ASP A 53 -8.01 18.03 9.17
CA ASP A 53 -8.94 17.06 9.74
C ASP A 53 -8.40 15.64 9.57
N ILE A 54 -7.79 15.35 8.41
CA ILE A 54 -7.32 14.01 8.03
C ILE A 54 -5.97 14.12 7.34
N ALA A 55 -5.03 13.24 7.71
CA ALA A 55 -3.79 12.98 7.00
C ALA A 55 -3.71 11.50 6.64
N PHE A 56 -3.64 11.20 5.35
CA PHE A 56 -3.38 9.85 4.83
C PHE A 56 -1.89 9.70 4.53
N TYR A 57 -1.24 8.72 5.17
CA TYR A 57 0.16 8.38 4.96
C TYR A 57 0.21 7.11 4.08
N LEU A 58 0.34 7.30 2.76
CA LEU A 58 0.16 6.24 1.76
C LEU A 58 1.49 5.95 1.06
N SER A 59 1.96 4.71 1.15
CA SER A 59 3.29 4.29 0.63
C SER A 59 4.47 5.05 1.27
N CYS A 60 4.34 5.48 2.54
CA CYS A 60 5.44 6.06 3.32
C CYS A 60 6.43 4.98 3.80
N THR A 61 7.73 5.24 3.71
CA THR A 61 8.78 4.25 4.08
C THR A 61 9.45 4.48 5.44
N GLY A 62 9.26 5.65 6.04
CA GLY A 62 9.84 6.03 7.33
C GLY A 62 8.78 6.27 8.40
N LEU A 63 9.19 6.16 9.68
CA LEU A 63 8.33 6.48 10.81
C LEU A 63 8.02 7.99 10.84
N THR A 64 6.75 8.31 11.07
CA THR A 64 6.29 9.69 11.22
C THR A 64 6.63 10.23 12.60
N PRO A 65 7.33 11.38 12.71
CA PRO A 65 7.58 12.03 13.98
C PRO A 65 6.29 12.31 14.78
N PRO A 66 6.28 12.11 16.11
CA PRO A 66 5.08 12.29 16.93
C PRO A 66 4.46 13.69 16.86
N ASP A 67 5.25 14.74 16.66
CA ASP A 67 4.76 16.12 16.53
C ASP A 67 3.90 16.30 15.27
N LEU A 68 4.23 15.64 14.17
CA LEU A 68 3.43 15.68 12.94
C LEU A 68 2.06 15.02 13.14
N LEU A 69 2.00 13.95 13.93
CA LEU A 69 0.76 13.25 14.23
C LEU A 69 -0.22 14.10 15.06
N THR A 70 0.25 15.17 15.70
CA THR A 70 -0.64 16.09 16.44
C THR A 70 -1.36 17.11 15.54
N ARG A 71 -0.92 17.26 14.28
CA ARG A 71 -1.45 18.27 13.35
C ARG A 71 -2.84 17.94 12.81
N ASN A 72 -3.25 16.67 12.84
CA ASN A 72 -4.50 16.21 12.24
C ASN A 72 -5.34 15.41 13.23
N ALA A 73 -6.67 15.52 13.14
CA ALA A 73 -7.57 14.75 14.00
C ALA A 73 -7.52 13.24 13.68
N TRP A 74 -7.30 12.89 12.42
CA TRP A 74 -7.10 11.51 11.97
C TRP A 74 -5.80 11.38 11.18
N ASN A 75 -4.92 10.48 11.63
CA ASN A 75 -3.71 10.10 10.91
C ASN A 75 -3.89 8.63 10.52
N LEU A 76 -3.99 8.36 9.22
CA LEU A 76 -4.43 7.08 8.69
C LEU A 76 -3.40 6.51 7.73
N VAL A 77 -3.16 5.20 7.82
CA VAL A 77 -2.38 4.42 6.84
C VAL A 77 -3.26 3.30 6.31
N VAL A 78 -2.97 2.82 5.10
CA VAL A 78 -3.57 1.59 4.57
C VAL A 78 -2.48 0.55 4.38
N HIS A 79 -2.66 -0.60 5.02
CA HIS A 79 -1.72 -1.70 5.03
C HIS A 79 -2.34 -2.95 4.41
N ALA A 80 -1.63 -3.60 3.50
CA ALA A 80 -2.19 -4.70 2.71
C ALA A 80 -2.07 -6.07 3.39
N SER A 81 -2.51 -6.19 4.65
CA SER A 81 -2.64 -7.47 5.36
C SER A 81 -3.81 -7.50 6.35
N ASP A 82 -4.14 -8.70 6.85
CA ASP A 82 -5.14 -8.91 7.90
C ASP A 82 -4.56 -8.61 9.30
N LEU A 83 -4.40 -7.34 9.60
CA LEU A 83 -3.79 -6.90 10.87
C LEU A 83 -4.55 -7.46 12.08
N PRO A 84 -3.84 -8.02 13.09
CA PRO A 84 -2.42 -7.83 13.39
C PRO A 84 -1.44 -8.76 12.66
N ARG A 85 -1.91 -9.66 11.79
CA ARG A 85 -1.04 -10.56 11.03
C ARG A 85 -0.45 -9.84 9.82
N GLY A 86 0.84 -10.04 9.58
CA GLY A 86 1.53 -9.49 8.41
C GLY A 86 1.89 -8.02 8.51
N ARG A 87 2.18 -7.49 9.70
CA ARG A 87 2.78 -6.15 9.91
C ARG A 87 4.12 -6.04 9.18
N GLY A 88 4.64 -4.84 8.98
CA GLY A 88 5.96 -4.61 8.42
C GLY A 88 5.95 -4.36 6.92
N PHE A 89 6.90 -4.93 6.19
CA PHE A 89 7.20 -4.47 4.84
C PHE A 89 6.59 -5.35 3.75
N SER A 90 6.22 -4.72 2.62
CA SER A 90 5.78 -5.38 1.39
C SER A 90 4.73 -6.49 1.60
N PRO A 91 3.67 -6.27 2.41
CA PRO A 91 2.73 -7.33 2.80
C PRO A 91 1.98 -7.95 1.62
N LEU A 92 1.66 -7.18 0.57
CA LEU A 92 1.10 -7.69 -0.68
C LEU A 92 2.02 -8.74 -1.31
N VAL A 93 3.30 -8.40 -1.45
CA VAL A 93 4.29 -9.26 -2.11
C VAL A 93 4.49 -10.56 -1.35
N TRP A 94 4.63 -10.50 -0.02
CA TRP A 94 4.82 -11.71 0.78
C TRP A 94 3.63 -12.64 0.72
N GLN A 95 2.41 -12.11 0.80
CA GLN A 95 1.21 -12.95 0.70
C GLN A 95 1.07 -13.58 -0.69
N VAL A 96 1.47 -12.90 -1.76
CA VAL A 96 1.56 -13.51 -3.09
C VAL A 96 2.58 -14.65 -3.10
N LEU A 97 3.75 -14.47 -2.48
CA LEU A 97 4.76 -15.53 -2.35
C LEU A 97 4.32 -16.71 -1.47
N GLU A 98 3.34 -16.50 -0.58
CA GLU A 98 2.63 -17.55 0.17
C GLU A 98 1.54 -18.25 -0.66
N GLY A 99 1.39 -17.91 -1.94
CA GLY A 99 0.38 -18.46 -2.85
C GLY A 99 -1.02 -17.86 -2.67
N ARG A 100 -1.15 -16.69 -2.02
CA ARG A 100 -2.44 -16.02 -1.85
C ARG A 100 -2.76 -15.11 -3.02
N ASN A 101 -4.03 -15.08 -3.39
CA ASN A 101 -4.59 -14.14 -4.35
C ASN A 101 -5.65 -13.22 -3.74
N ASP A 102 -6.20 -13.57 -2.57
CA ASP A 102 -7.07 -12.69 -1.79
C ASP A 102 -6.26 -11.97 -0.72
N ILE A 103 -6.09 -10.66 -0.89
CA ILE A 103 -5.23 -9.81 -0.08
C ILE A 103 -6.09 -8.78 0.67
N PRO A 104 -6.13 -8.86 2.02
CA PRO A 104 -6.84 -7.86 2.82
C PRO A 104 -6.14 -6.50 2.73
N LEU A 105 -6.94 -5.44 2.63
CA LEU A 105 -6.51 -4.05 2.80
C LEU A 105 -7.11 -3.51 4.09
N THR A 106 -6.26 -3.11 5.02
CA THR A 106 -6.66 -2.64 6.34
C THR A 106 -6.24 -1.19 6.52
N MET A 107 -7.21 -0.30 6.62
CA MET A 107 -7.00 1.08 7.03
C MET A 107 -6.96 1.14 8.55
N ILE A 108 -5.90 1.71 9.11
CA ILE A 108 -5.69 1.86 10.55
C ILE A 108 -5.35 3.30 10.91
N THR A 109 -5.55 3.64 12.18
CA THR A 109 -4.93 4.83 12.77
C THR A 109 -3.42 4.65 12.90
N MET A 110 -2.67 5.75 12.94
CA MET A 110 -1.27 5.71 13.30
C MET A 110 -1.08 5.48 14.81
N ALA A 111 -0.08 4.68 15.16
CA ALA A 111 0.33 4.40 16.53
C ALA A 111 1.87 4.50 16.65
N GLU A 112 2.39 4.44 17.88
CA GLU A 112 3.84 4.46 18.13
C GLU A 112 4.55 3.26 17.49
N ALA A 113 3.95 2.07 17.62
CA ALA A 113 4.43 0.88 16.94
C ALA A 113 3.88 0.81 15.50
N ALA A 114 4.75 0.46 14.54
CA ALA A 114 4.38 0.30 13.14
C ALA A 114 3.24 -0.72 13.00
N ASP A 115 2.24 -0.35 12.19
CA ASP A 115 1.07 -1.16 11.83
C ASP A 115 0.24 -1.67 13.03
N ALA A 116 0.34 -1.00 14.18
CA ALA A 116 -0.30 -1.42 15.43
C ALA A 116 -1.54 -0.61 15.82
N GLY A 117 -1.91 0.41 15.04
CA GLY A 117 -3.07 1.24 15.37
C GLY A 117 -4.41 0.56 15.15
N ASP A 118 -5.47 1.22 15.60
CA ASP A 118 -6.82 0.68 15.56
C ASP A 118 -7.33 0.59 14.13
N ILE A 119 -8.08 -0.48 13.83
CA ILE A 119 -8.71 -0.72 12.53
C ILE A 119 -9.89 0.23 12.36
N VAL A 120 -9.86 0.97 11.25
CA VAL A 120 -10.92 1.89 10.82
C VAL A 120 -11.82 1.23 9.76
N MET A 121 -11.22 0.55 8.78
CA MET A 121 -11.93 -0.09 7.68
C MET A 121 -11.10 -1.24 7.11
N GLN A 122 -11.78 -2.28 6.61
CA GLN A 122 -11.15 -3.36 5.86
C GLN A 122 -11.87 -3.63 4.53
N ARG A 123 -11.09 -3.96 3.50
CA ARG A 123 -11.53 -4.42 2.17
C ARG A 123 -10.66 -5.61 1.74
N HIS A 124 -11.04 -6.24 0.63
CA HIS A 124 -10.26 -7.33 0.02
C HIS A 124 -9.96 -6.98 -1.43
N LEU A 125 -8.73 -7.26 -1.85
CA LEU A 125 -8.29 -7.31 -3.23
C LEU A 125 -8.20 -8.77 -3.67
N THR A 126 -8.82 -9.11 -4.78
CA THR A 126 -8.74 -10.46 -5.36
C THR A 126 -8.00 -10.42 -6.68
N PHE A 127 -6.88 -11.14 -6.75
CA PHE A 127 -6.08 -11.36 -7.95
C PHE A 127 -6.48 -12.69 -8.62
N GLN A 128 -6.22 -12.80 -9.91
CA GLN A 128 -6.44 -14.02 -10.69
C GLN A 128 -5.19 -14.91 -10.73
N GLY A 129 -4.05 -14.42 -10.24
CA GLY A 129 -2.79 -15.16 -10.15
C GLY A 129 -1.86 -14.93 -11.34
N HIS A 130 -2.27 -14.12 -12.32
CA HIS A 130 -1.46 -13.80 -13.50
C HIS A 130 -0.91 -12.39 -13.49
N GLU A 131 -1.42 -11.52 -12.62
CA GLU A 131 -1.08 -10.10 -12.58
C GLU A 131 0.37 -9.90 -12.17
N LEU A 132 1.10 -9.10 -12.95
CA LEU A 132 2.46 -8.67 -12.64
C LEU A 132 2.46 -7.49 -11.64
N ASN A 133 3.64 -7.13 -11.14
CA ASN A 133 3.81 -6.16 -10.05
C ASN A 133 3.07 -4.85 -10.28
N ASP A 134 3.16 -4.29 -11.49
CA ASP A 134 2.53 -3.02 -11.84
C ASP A 134 1.00 -3.13 -11.95
N GLU A 135 0.48 -4.24 -12.48
CA GLU A 135 -0.95 -4.53 -12.50
C GLU A 135 -1.49 -4.65 -11.06
N MET A 136 -0.79 -5.38 -10.20
CA MET A 136 -1.16 -5.52 -8.78
C MET A 136 -1.09 -4.19 -8.02
N ARG A 137 -0.05 -3.39 -8.24
CA ARG A 137 0.11 -2.07 -7.65
C ARG A 137 -0.99 -1.12 -8.10
N THR A 138 -1.30 -1.09 -9.39
CA THR A 138 -2.38 -0.24 -9.93
C THR A 138 -3.72 -0.58 -9.27
N ARG A 139 -4.08 -1.88 -9.25
CA ARG A 139 -5.33 -2.34 -8.60
C ARG A 139 -5.35 -2.04 -7.10
N MET A 140 -4.23 -2.18 -6.41
CA MET A 140 -4.11 -1.83 -5.00
C MET A 140 -4.24 -0.31 -4.78
N GLY A 141 -3.60 0.48 -5.63
CA GLY A 141 -3.67 1.94 -5.61
C GLY A 141 -5.10 2.44 -5.74
N ASP A 142 -5.82 1.95 -6.74
CA ASP A 142 -7.23 2.31 -6.99
C ASP A 142 -8.13 1.95 -5.80
N ALA A 143 -7.96 0.75 -5.22
CA ALA A 143 -8.73 0.35 -4.04
C ALA A 143 -8.43 1.21 -2.81
N ILE A 144 -7.17 1.61 -2.61
CA ILE A 144 -6.78 2.53 -1.53
C ILE A 144 -7.45 3.90 -1.75
N VAL A 145 -7.44 4.42 -2.97
CA VAL A 145 -8.12 5.69 -3.32
C VAL A 145 -9.60 5.60 -2.97
N ASP A 146 -10.28 4.54 -3.40
CA ASP A 146 -11.70 4.33 -3.15
C ASP A 146 -12.00 4.25 -1.64
N MET A 147 -11.20 3.51 -0.87
CA MET A 147 -11.32 3.45 0.60
C MET A 147 -11.18 4.82 1.27
N CYS A 148 -10.23 5.63 0.81
CA CYS A 148 -10.02 6.99 1.34
C CYS A 148 -11.18 7.91 0.97
N VAL A 149 -11.70 7.85 -0.26
CA VAL A 149 -12.88 8.63 -0.69
C VAL A 149 -14.10 8.23 0.13
N ASP A 150 -14.37 6.94 0.30
CA ASP A 150 -15.48 6.42 1.12
C ASP A 150 -15.42 6.98 2.54
N LEU A 151 -14.24 6.95 3.18
CA LEU A 151 -14.07 7.47 4.54
C LEU A 151 -14.33 8.98 4.63
N VAL A 152 -13.74 9.77 3.73
CA VAL A 152 -13.83 11.23 3.81
C VAL A 152 -15.24 11.70 3.48
N THR A 153 -15.92 11.07 2.51
CA THR A 153 -17.26 11.47 2.07
C THR A 153 -18.38 10.96 2.97
N ALA A 154 -18.08 10.05 3.91
CA ALA A 154 -19.04 9.54 4.87
C ALA A 154 -19.71 10.68 5.68
N PRO A 155 -21.00 10.53 6.03
CA PRO A 155 -21.76 11.56 6.75
C PRO A 155 -21.31 11.73 8.21
N THR A 156 -20.64 10.73 8.78
CA THR A 156 -20.19 10.70 10.18
C THR A 156 -18.68 10.43 10.26
N PRO A 157 -18.01 10.84 11.36
CA PRO A 157 -16.61 10.48 11.58
C PRO A 157 -16.44 8.96 11.57
N PRO A 158 -15.27 8.46 11.16
CA PRO A 158 -14.96 7.05 11.28
C PRO A 158 -14.95 6.67 12.76
N THR A 159 -15.23 5.39 13.00
CA THR A 159 -14.98 4.71 14.27
C THR A 159 -13.83 3.75 14.09
N SER A 160 -13.09 3.47 15.16
CA SER A 160 -11.99 2.52 15.14
C SER A 160 -12.20 1.42 16.18
N ARG A 161 -11.56 0.28 15.96
CA ARG A 161 -11.53 -0.85 16.91
C ARG A 161 -10.11 -1.35 17.09
N ALA A 162 -9.77 -1.81 18.29
CA ALA A 162 -8.49 -2.45 18.53
C ALA A 162 -8.29 -3.67 17.61
N GLN A 163 -7.04 -3.93 17.25
CA GLN A 163 -6.65 -5.18 16.60
C GLN A 163 -6.79 -6.34 17.60
N GLU A 164 -7.22 -7.51 17.12
CA GLU A 164 -7.39 -8.71 17.93
C GLU A 164 -6.60 -9.88 17.34
N GLY A 165 -6.02 -10.71 18.22
CA GLY A 165 -5.22 -11.87 17.85
C GLY A 165 -3.71 -11.65 17.92
N GLU A 166 -2.95 -12.72 17.63
CA GLU A 166 -1.48 -12.70 17.70
C GLU A 166 -0.87 -12.01 16.48
N PRO A 167 0.05 -11.04 16.68
CA PRO A 167 0.72 -10.34 15.60
C PRO A 167 1.76 -11.22 14.90
N SER A 168 2.01 -10.92 13.62
CA SER A 168 3.13 -11.47 12.84
C SER A 168 3.74 -10.38 11.96
N TRP A 169 4.99 -10.58 11.52
CA TRP A 169 5.74 -9.59 10.77
C TRP A 169 6.33 -10.16 9.48
N TYR A 170 6.29 -9.32 8.45
CA TYR A 170 7.00 -9.50 7.20
C TYR A 170 8.27 -8.67 7.19
N ASP A 171 9.37 -9.32 6.84
CA ASP A 171 10.66 -8.67 6.71
C ASP A 171 10.73 -7.79 5.46
N ARG A 172 11.61 -6.80 5.52
CA ARG A 172 11.93 -5.99 4.34
C ARG A 172 12.65 -6.85 3.32
N ARG A 173 12.04 -7.01 2.14
CA ARG A 173 12.69 -7.67 1.00
C ARG A 173 14.01 -6.98 0.62
N ARG A 174 14.99 -7.79 0.25
CA ARG A 174 16.31 -7.43 -0.25
C ARG A 174 16.46 -7.93 -1.69
N ALA A 175 17.52 -7.49 -2.35
CA ALA A 175 17.80 -7.92 -3.72
C ALA A 175 17.83 -9.45 -3.86
N ASP A 176 18.41 -10.16 -2.89
CA ASP A 176 18.54 -11.62 -2.91
C ASP A 176 17.19 -12.36 -2.83
N ASP A 177 16.13 -11.71 -2.33
CA ASP A 177 14.78 -12.28 -2.32
C ASP A 177 14.14 -12.32 -3.72
N SER A 178 14.80 -11.79 -4.76
CA SER A 178 14.41 -11.91 -6.16
C SER A 178 15.17 -13.03 -6.89
N ARG A 179 15.92 -13.87 -6.17
CA ARG A 179 16.72 -14.96 -6.77
C ARG A 179 15.85 -16.14 -7.20
N LEU A 180 15.96 -16.53 -8.47
CA LEU A 180 15.37 -17.73 -9.03
C LEU A 180 16.30 -18.93 -8.83
N ASP A 181 15.71 -20.09 -8.55
CA ASP A 181 16.37 -21.38 -8.58
C ASP A 181 16.34 -21.96 -9.99
N VAL A 182 17.51 -22.23 -10.55
CA VAL A 182 17.67 -22.79 -11.92
C VAL A 182 17.16 -24.22 -12.05
N ASN A 183 16.90 -24.92 -10.94
CA ASN A 183 16.39 -26.30 -10.94
C ASN A 183 14.87 -26.37 -10.81
N LYS A 184 14.21 -25.26 -10.51
CA LYS A 184 12.75 -25.16 -10.47
C LYS A 184 12.21 -24.73 -11.82
N THR A 185 11.01 -25.21 -12.13
CA THR A 185 10.26 -24.79 -13.31
C THR A 185 9.81 -23.33 -13.17
N LEU A 186 9.44 -22.72 -14.30
CA LEU A 186 8.82 -21.39 -14.30
C LEU A 186 7.52 -21.36 -13.50
N ALA A 187 6.71 -22.42 -13.58
CA ALA A 187 5.44 -22.52 -12.87
C ALA A 187 5.64 -22.50 -11.34
N GLU A 188 6.62 -23.24 -10.82
CA GLU A 188 6.93 -23.29 -9.38
C GLU A 188 7.44 -21.95 -8.81
N GLN A 189 7.90 -21.05 -9.67
CA GLN A 189 8.44 -19.75 -9.28
C GLN A 189 7.65 -18.59 -9.89
N PHE A 190 6.46 -18.87 -10.42
CA PHE A 190 5.69 -17.86 -11.12
C PHE A 190 5.23 -16.75 -10.17
N ASP A 191 4.91 -17.08 -8.91
CA ASP A 191 4.62 -16.08 -7.89
C ASP A 191 5.80 -15.15 -7.61
N LEU A 192 7.03 -15.68 -7.63
CA LEU A 192 8.24 -14.86 -7.52
C LEU A 192 8.41 -13.97 -8.76
N LEU A 193 8.21 -14.52 -9.95
CA LEU A 193 8.29 -13.77 -11.20
C LEU A 193 7.27 -12.62 -11.24
N ARG A 194 6.02 -12.85 -10.83
CA ARG A 194 4.99 -11.80 -10.92
C ARG A 194 5.18 -10.66 -9.92
N VAL A 195 5.88 -10.87 -8.80
CA VAL A 195 6.10 -9.81 -7.79
C VAL A 195 7.36 -8.99 -7.98
N VAL A 196 8.29 -9.39 -8.85
CA VAL A 196 9.49 -8.59 -9.12
C VAL A 196 9.14 -7.32 -9.90
N ASP A 197 9.99 -6.31 -9.72
CA ASP A 197 9.97 -5.07 -10.48
C ASP A 197 11.15 -5.13 -11.44
N ASN A 198 10.88 -5.13 -12.74
CA ASN A 198 11.87 -5.36 -13.79
C ASN A 198 13.01 -4.33 -13.79
N ASP A 199 12.83 -3.18 -13.15
CA ASP A 199 13.80 -2.09 -13.16
C ASP A 199 14.44 -1.90 -11.78
N ARG A 200 13.65 -1.94 -10.70
CA ARG A 200 14.13 -1.65 -9.35
C ARG A 200 14.72 -2.86 -8.64
N TYR A 201 14.13 -4.04 -8.80
CA TYR A 201 14.56 -5.28 -8.13
C TYR A 201 14.24 -6.53 -8.98
N PRO A 202 14.84 -6.65 -10.17
CA PRO A 202 14.46 -7.69 -11.12
C PRO A 202 14.80 -9.08 -10.60
N ALA A 203 14.12 -10.08 -11.16
CA ALA A 203 14.48 -11.47 -10.92
C ALA A 203 15.88 -11.76 -11.47
N PHE A 204 16.65 -12.61 -10.79
CA PHE A 204 17.98 -13.00 -11.25
C PHE A 204 18.29 -14.45 -10.90
N PHE A 205 19.26 -15.04 -11.59
CA PHE A 205 19.77 -16.37 -11.28
C PHE A 205 21.26 -16.47 -11.57
N ASP A 206 21.92 -17.46 -10.96
CA ASP A 206 23.32 -17.77 -11.24
C ASP A 206 23.40 -19.11 -11.98
N HIS A 207 24.07 -19.14 -13.13
CA HIS A 207 24.28 -20.35 -13.91
C HIS A 207 25.69 -20.36 -14.51
N ARG A 208 26.38 -21.51 -14.43
CA ARG A 208 27.76 -21.69 -14.95
C ARG A 208 28.75 -20.60 -14.50
N GLY A 209 28.64 -20.17 -13.24
CA GLY A 209 29.54 -19.17 -12.64
C GLY A 209 29.23 -17.71 -13.02
N HIS A 210 28.13 -17.45 -13.72
CA HIS A 210 27.70 -16.11 -14.11
C HIS A 210 26.31 -15.79 -13.59
N ARG A 211 26.04 -14.51 -13.35
CA ARG A 211 24.73 -13.98 -12.94
C ARG A 211 23.98 -13.41 -14.14
N TYR A 212 22.69 -13.71 -14.21
CA TYR A 212 21.78 -13.25 -15.24
C TYR A 212 20.56 -12.59 -14.60
N THR A 213 20.08 -11.52 -15.24
CA THR A 213 18.81 -10.89 -14.90
C THR A 213 17.73 -11.41 -15.84
N LEU A 214 16.56 -11.73 -15.31
CA LEU A 214 15.39 -12.13 -16.08
C LEU A 214 14.28 -11.09 -15.86
N LYS A 215 13.83 -10.50 -16.97
CA LYS A 215 12.67 -9.61 -17.00
C LYS A 215 11.44 -10.40 -17.45
N ILE A 216 10.29 -10.13 -16.83
CA ILE A 216 9.01 -10.73 -17.21
C ILE A 216 8.07 -9.65 -17.70
N GLU A 217 7.48 -9.86 -18.86
CA GLU A 217 6.51 -8.96 -19.47
C GLU A 217 5.32 -9.79 -19.92
N ARG A 218 4.11 -9.26 -19.69
CA ARG A 218 2.89 -9.87 -20.21
C ARG A 218 2.80 -9.49 -21.68
N GLN A 219 2.72 -10.50 -22.55
CA GLN A 219 2.40 -10.27 -23.95
C GLN A 219 0.90 -10.04 -24.09
N GLU A 220 0.51 -8.88 -24.65
CA GLU A 220 -0.87 -8.67 -25.08
C GLU A 220 -1.14 -9.54 -26.32
N GLU A 221 -2.35 -10.10 -26.41
CA GLU A 221 -2.74 -10.84 -27.62
C GLU A 221 -2.62 -9.91 -28.82
N ALA A 222 -1.83 -10.32 -29.82
CA ALA A 222 -1.83 -9.64 -31.09
C ALA A 222 -3.25 -9.72 -31.65
N SER A 223 -3.81 -8.57 -32.02
CA SER A 223 -5.02 -8.55 -32.85
C SER A 223 -4.63 -9.15 -34.20
N GLU A 224 -5.05 -10.40 -34.44
CA GLU A 224 -4.91 -11.05 -35.75
C GLU A 224 -5.75 -10.34 -36.83
#